data_AF-A0A7S3WXU8-F1
#
_entry.id   AF-A0A7S3WXU8-F1
#
_cell.length_a   1.000
_cell.length_b   1.000
_cell.length_c   1.000
_cell.angle_alpha   90.00
_cell.angle_beta   90.00
_cell.angle_gamma   90.00
#
_symmetry.space_group_name_H-M   'P 1'
#
loop_
_entity.id
_entity.type
_entity.pdbx_description
1 polymer ?
#
loop_
_entity_poly.entity_id
_entity_poly.type
_entity_poly.pdbx_seq_one_letter_code
_entity_poly.pdbx_strand_id
1 'polypeptide(L)'
;KGVVKLGFSWEASHVCIWRGQAGLASALLSLSDLPGCDAPSLLVQDFIPSSFEARNYVINGEIRHVVYSSFERVDPHGFVRDFVEYPRDGAIANWLEGDEKAMAHAERRIAKLVLNWMTWLKCKHVGPPPPAIRIDVLVKRIGPGRADVHTLELTELGFSMLSWRDGPSIVFHSLLASCFDDIGPNAKEQSLLCEAEDRYRKQAYPNGLGKQDMGPPFARAAIGNTGYNASSSDGEESSTGGGDT
;
A
#
# COMPACT_ATOMS: atom_id res chain seq x y z
N LYS A 1 -7.09 18.33 15.05
CA LYS A 1 -7.89 17.98 13.84
C LYS A 1 -7.46 16.60 13.41
N GLY A 2 -8.34 15.80 12.86
CA GLY A 2 -8.03 14.42 12.57
C GLY A 2 -9.07 13.75 11.71
N VAL A 3 -9.01 12.44 11.71
CA VAL A 3 -9.96 11.56 11.04
C VAL A 3 -10.49 10.55 12.07
N VAL A 4 -11.80 10.32 12.06
CA VAL A 4 -12.43 9.14 12.69
C VAL A 4 -12.86 8.21 11.56
N LYS A 5 -12.59 6.92 11.69
CA LYS A 5 -13.00 5.89 10.73
C LYS A 5 -13.43 4.59 11.40
N LEU A 6 -14.31 3.85 10.75
CA LEU A 6 -14.54 2.44 11.09
C LEU A 6 -13.31 1.62 10.68
N GLY A 7 -12.99 0.58 11.46
CA GLY A 7 -11.89 -0.34 11.14
C GLY A 7 -12.08 -1.08 9.82
N PHE A 8 -13.33 -1.27 9.40
CA PHE A 8 -13.71 -1.82 8.10
C PHE A 8 -14.70 -0.86 7.45
N SER A 9 -14.28 -0.19 6.38
CA SER A 9 -15.16 0.69 5.60
C SER A 9 -14.84 0.56 4.12
N TRP A 10 -15.87 0.65 3.28
CA TRP A 10 -15.73 0.59 1.83
C TRP A 10 -15.67 2.01 1.26
N GLU A 11 -14.70 2.29 0.39
CA GLU A 11 -14.57 3.57 -0.34
C GLU A 11 -14.67 4.84 0.51
N ALA A 12 -14.08 4.81 1.72
CA ALA A 12 -14.11 5.93 2.67
C ALA A 12 -15.53 6.40 3.11
N SER A 13 -16.57 5.59 2.85
CA SER A 13 -17.96 5.87 3.24
C SER A 13 -18.14 6.23 4.72
N HIS A 14 -17.28 5.69 5.58
CA HIS A 14 -17.34 5.88 7.03
C HIS A 14 -16.06 6.52 7.57
N VAL A 15 -15.54 7.50 6.83
CA VAL A 15 -14.37 8.31 7.19
C VAL A 15 -14.81 9.76 7.35
N CYS A 16 -14.67 10.30 8.57
CA CYS A 16 -15.07 11.66 8.91
C CYS A 16 -13.88 12.48 9.39
N ILE A 17 -13.63 13.62 8.74
CA ILE A 17 -12.61 14.60 9.14
C ILE A 17 -13.20 15.52 10.21
N TRP A 18 -12.51 15.63 11.35
CA TRP A 18 -12.96 16.45 12.48
C TRP A 18 -12.01 17.61 12.78
N ARG A 19 -12.59 18.68 13.36
CA ARG A 19 -11.86 19.87 13.86
C ARG A 19 -12.39 20.29 15.22
N GLY A 20 -11.49 20.56 16.16
CA GLY A 20 -11.81 20.88 17.54
C GLY A 20 -12.48 19.72 18.29
N GLN A 21 -12.77 19.95 19.57
CA GLN A 21 -13.39 18.95 20.44
C GLN A 21 -14.82 18.62 20.02
N ALA A 22 -15.62 19.63 19.67
CA ALA A 22 -17.00 19.44 19.23
C ALA A 22 -17.10 18.62 17.93
N GLY A 23 -16.23 18.87 16.95
CA GLY A 23 -16.18 18.10 15.72
C GLY A 23 -15.78 16.64 15.95
N LEU A 24 -14.86 16.38 16.88
CA LEU A 24 -14.49 15.00 17.25
C LEU A 24 -15.67 14.27 17.90
N ALA A 25 -16.35 14.91 18.86
CA ALA A 25 -17.53 14.32 19.51
C ALA A 25 -18.63 14.01 18.50
N SER A 26 -18.89 14.92 17.56
CA SER A 26 -19.85 14.70 16.47
C SER A 26 -19.45 13.53 15.59
N ALA A 27 -18.17 13.45 15.15
CA ALA A 27 -17.70 12.38 14.29
C ALA A 27 -17.78 11.00 14.95
N LEU A 28 -17.45 10.93 16.26
CA LEU A 28 -17.58 9.70 17.05
C LEU A 28 -19.04 9.25 17.14
N LEU A 29 -19.96 10.17 17.49
CA LEU A 29 -21.38 9.87 17.62
C LEU A 29 -22.00 9.47 16.28
N SER A 30 -21.68 10.21 15.21
CA SER A 30 -22.21 9.93 13.88
C SER A 30 -21.79 8.57 13.34
N LEU A 31 -20.59 8.08 13.68
CA LEU A 31 -20.13 6.75 13.26
C LEU A 31 -20.57 5.64 14.22
N SER A 32 -20.71 5.91 15.53
CA SER A 32 -21.21 4.92 16.49
C SER A 32 -22.70 4.60 16.29
N ASP A 33 -23.47 5.58 15.82
CA ASP A 33 -24.92 5.47 15.70
C ASP A 33 -25.36 5.08 14.27
N LEU A 34 -24.42 4.67 13.41
CA LEU A 34 -24.75 4.19 12.07
C LEU A 34 -25.68 2.97 12.15
N PRO A 35 -26.86 3.01 11.51
CA PRO A 35 -27.78 1.87 11.52
C PRO A 35 -27.11 0.61 10.96
N GLY A 36 -27.12 -0.48 11.74
CA GLY A 36 -26.52 -1.76 11.35
C GLY A 36 -24.98 -1.81 11.45
N CYS A 37 -24.35 -0.80 12.07
CA CYS A 37 -22.92 -0.82 12.32
C CYS A 37 -22.60 -1.58 13.62
N ASP A 38 -22.15 -2.82 13.49
CA ASP A 38 -21.70 -3.64 14.63
C ASP A 38 -20.18 -3.51 14.90
N ALA A 39 -19.54 -2.46 14.38
CA ALA A 39 -18.11 -2.27 14.55
C ALA A 39 -17.78 -2.06 16.04
N PRO A 40 -16.89 -2.89 16.63
CA PRO A 40 -16.61 -2.83 18.07
C PRO A 40 -15.72 -1.63 18.46
N SER A 41 -15.17 -0.92 17.48
CA SER A 41 -14.25 0.19 17.72
C SER A 41 -14.25 1.19 16.57
N LEU A 42 -13.91 2.43 16.92
CA LEU A 42 -13.59 3.51 15.98
C LEU A 42 -12.09 3.81 16.05
N LEU A 43 -11.48 4.04 14.89
CA LEU A 43 -10.09 4.47 14.80
C LEU A 43 -10.05 5.99 14.73
N VAL A 44 -9.26 6.61 15.61
CA VAL A 44 -9.02 8.06 15.62
C VAL A 44 -7.55 8.30 15.28
N GLN A 45 -7.32 9.15 14.29
CA GLN A 45 -5.99 9.44 13.75
C GLN A 45 -5.80 10.94 13.58
N ASP A 46 -4.58 11.43 13.79
CA ASP A 46 -4.20 12.80 13.46
C ASP A 46 -4.28 13.07 11.95
N PHE A 47 -4.74 14.26 11.59
CA PHE A 47 -4.89 14.61 10.18
C PHE A 47 -3.52 14.87 9.56
N ILE A 48 -3.14 14.04 8.61
CA ILE A 48 -1.91 14.18 7.83
C ILE A 48 -2.23 14.97 6.56
N PRO A 49 -1.66 16.18 6.37
CA PRO A 49 -1.84 16.91 5.13
C PRO A 49 -1.23 16.17 3.94
N SER A 50 -2.03 15.95 2.90
CA SER A 50 -1.64 15.28 1.67
C SER A 50 -2.16 16.04 0.45
N SER A 51 -1.53 15.82 -0.70
CA SER A 51 -2.05 16.21 -2.01
C SER A 51 -2.85 15.07 -2.63
N PHE A 52 -2.40 13.83 -2.45
CA PHE A 52 -3.04 12.62 -2.96
C PHE A 52 -2.62 11.39 -2.16
N GLU A 53 -3.23 10.26 -2.52
CA GLU A 53 -2.96 8.92 -2.03
C GLU A 53 -2.36 8.08 -3.16
N ALA A 54 -1.25 7.40 -2.89
CA ALA A 54 -0.68 6.37 -3.75
C ALA A 54 -1.07 5.00 -3.19
N ARG A 55 -1.93 4.28 -3.91
CA ARG A 55 -2.43 2.94 -3.59
C ARG A 55 -1.51 1.89 -4.18
N ASN A 56 -0.64 1.32 -3.35
CA ASN A 56 0.39 0.39 -3.80
C ASN A 56 -0.12 -1.04 -3.70
N TYR A 57 -0.33 -1.69 -4.83
CA TYR A 57 -0.74 -3.08 -4.89
C TYR A 57 0.49 -3.97 -4.83
N VAL A 58 0.72 -4.61 -3.70
CA VAL A 58 1.89 -5.43 -3.41
C VAL A 58 1.50 -6.90 -3.54
N ILE A 59 2.06 -7.58 -4.53
CA ILE A 59 1.80 -8.99 -4.83
C ILE A 59 3.08 -9.78 -4.63
N ASN A 60 3.06 -10.78 -3.75
CA ASN A 60 4.23 -11.57 -3.35
C ASN A 60 5.41 -10.70 -2.90
N GLY A 61 5.11 -9.61 -2.18
CA GLY A 61 6.11 -8.69 -1.64
C GLY A 61 6.67 -7.66 -2.63
N GLU A 62 6.20 -7.65 -3.89
CA GLU A 62 6.62 -6.68 -4.91
C GLU A 62 5.46 -5.73 -5.26
N ILE A 63 5.73 -4.42 -5.38
CA ILE A 63 4.75 -3.46 -5.91
C ILE A 63 4.51 -3.80 -7.39
N ARG A 64 3.30 -4.24 -7.73
CA ARG A 64 2.89 -4.57 -9.11
C ARG A 64 2.15 -3.45 -9.80
N HIS A 65 1.44 -2.64 -9.04
CA HIS A 65 0.64 -1.56 -9.59
C HIS A 65 0.53 -0.43 -8.57
N VAL A 66 0.39 0.80 -9.06
CA VAL A 66 0.16 1.99 -8.24
C VAL A 66 -0.96 2.79 -8.88
N VAL A 67 -2.00 3.07 -8.10
CA VAL A 67 -3.04 4.03 -8.47
C VAL A 67 -2.84 5.31 -7.67
N TYR A 68 -2.90 6.46 -8.33
CA TYR A 68 -2.83 7.76 -7.68
C TYR A 68 -4.24 8.36 -7.63
N SER A 69 -4.75 8.58 -6.41
CA SER A 69 -6.12 9.02 -6.20
C SER A 69 -6.22 10.13 -5.15
N SER A 70 -7.29 10.91 -5.21
CA SER A 70 -7.60 11.91 -4.17
C SER A 70 -9.11 12.05 -4.00
N PHE A 71 -9.52 12.67 -2.89
CA PHE A 71 -10.88 13.14 -2.69
C PHE A 71 -10.85 14.67 -2.76
N GLU A 72 -11.45 15.25 -3.80
CA GLU A 72 -11.29 16.67 -4.08
C GLU A 72 -12.16 17.57 -3.20
N ARG A 73 -13.16 16.99 -2.52
CA ARG A 73 -14.07 17.74 -1.66
C ARG A 73 -14.30 17.06 -0.32
N VAL A 74 -14.51 17.88 0.70
CA VAL A 74 -15.03 17.46 2.00
C VAL A 74 -16.36 18.18 2.21
N ASP A 75 -17.41 17.44 2.54
CA ASP A 75 -18.73 18.02 2.78
C ASP A 75 -18.83 18.71 4.15
N PRO A 76 -19.90 19.48 4.45
CA PRO A 76 -20.05 20.17 5.72
C PRO A 76 -20.05 19.26 6.96
N HIS A 77 -20.31 17.96 6.79
CA HIS A 77 -20.30 16.96 7.85
C HIS A 77 -18.94 16.25 7.98
N GLY A 78 -17.94 16.66 7.19
CA GLY A 78 -16.59 16.14 7.26
C GLY A 78 -16.35 14.87 6.45
N PHE A 79 -17.31 14.40 5.65
CA PHE A 79 -17.10 13.24 4.79
C PHE A 79 -16.37 13.64 3.52
N VAL A 80 -15.46 12.77 3.09
CA VAL A 80 -14.75 12.92 1.82
C VAL A 80 -15.67 12.58 0.64
N ARG A 81 -15.56 13.35 -0.44
CA ARG A 81 -16.39 13.28 -1.64
C ARG A 81 -15.52 13.48 -2.87
N ASP A 82 -16.11 13.20 -4.04
CA ASP A 82 -15.52 13.44 -5.36
C ASP A 82 -14.18 12.72 -5.50
N PHE A 83 -14.27 11.39 -5.47
CA PHE A 83 -13.12 10.52 -5.68
C PHE A 83 -12.63 10.64 -7.12
N VAL A 84 -11.34 10.93 -7.29
CA VAL A 84 -10.67 11.08 -8.58
C VAL A 84 -9.43 10.21 -8.64
N GLU A 85 -9.15 9.72 -9.85
CA GLU A 85 -7.95 8.96 -10.17
C GLU A 85 -7.22 9.65 -11.31
N TYR A 86 -5.89 9.71 -11.22
CA TYR A 86 -5.06 10.14 -12.32
C TYR A 86 -3.98 9.09 -12.66
N PRO A 87 -3.60 8.96 -13.94
CA PRO A 87 -2.34 8.35 -14.28
C PRO A 87 -1.19 9.16 -13.67
N ARG A 88 0.00 8.57 -13.57
CA ARG A 88 1.18 9.19 -12.94
C ARG A 88 1.43 10.63 -13.42
N ASP A 89 1.43 10.85 -14.74
CA ASP A 89 1.67 12.18 -15.33
C ASP A 89 0.57 13.18 -14.95
N GLY A 90 -0.68 12.72 -14.86
CA GLY A 90 -1.80 13.51 -14.38
C GLY A 90 -1.64 13.89 -12.90
N ALA A 91 -1.18 12.97 -12.05
CA ALA A 91 -0.89 13.25 -10.65
C ALA A 91 0.24 14.27 -10.49
N ILE A 92 1.28 14.19 -11.32
CA ILE A 92 2.38 15.17 -11.34
C ILE A 92 1.87 16.55 -11.71
N ALA A 93 1.11 16.65 -12.80
CA ALA A 93 0.57 17.92 -13.28
C ALA A 93 -0.40 18.56 -12.28
N ASN A 94 -1.36 17.78 -11.76
CA ASN A 94 -2.46 18.30 -10.95
C ASN A 94 -2.11 18.47 -9.47
N TRP A 95 -1.26 17.61 -8.90
CA TRP A 95 -1.05 17.56 -7.45
C TRP A 95 0.38 17.86 -7.00
N LEU A 96 1.35 17.89 -7.92
CA LEU A 96 2.75 18.20 -7.65
C LEU A 96 3.28 19.39 -8.45
N GLU A 97 2.42 20.19 -9.08
CA GLU A 97 2.80 21.38 -9.86
C GLU A 97 3.79 21.09 -11.00
N GLY A 98 3.72 19.91 -11.62
CA GLY A 98 4.66 19.49 -12.67
C GLY A 98 6.04 19.03 -12.16
N ASP A 99 6.21 18.87 -10.85
CA ASP A 99 7.50 18.51 -10.23
C ASP A 99 7.79 17.00 -10.31
N GLU A 100 8.27 16.55 -11.47
CA GLU A 100 8.69 15.17 -11.74
C GLU A 100 9.68 14.63 -10.70
N LYS A 101 10.60 15.48 -10.24
CA LYS A 101 11.62 15.10 -9.25
C LYS A 101 10.98 14.83 -7.89
N ALA A 102 9.94 15.58 -7.51
CA ALA A 102 9.19 15.33 -6.28
C ALA A 102 8.41 14.01 -6.37
N MET A 103 7.82 13.67 -7.52
CA MET A 103 7.17 12.37 -7.73
C MET A 103 8.17 11.23 -7.59
N ALA A 104 9.31 11.30 -8.30
CA ALA A 104 10.36 10.28 -8.19
C ALA A 104 10.90 10.16 -6.75
N HIS A 105 11.00 11.27 -6.00
CA HIS A 105 11.36 11.26 -4.60
C HIS A 105 10.30 10.57 -3.72
N ALA A 106 9.01 10.83 -3.97
CA ALA A 106 7.90 10.16 -3.28
C ALA A 106 7.94 8.64 -3.51
N GLU A 107 8.03 8.21 -4.76
CA GLU A 107 8.02 6.80 -5.18
C GLU A 107 9.18 6.01 -4.54
N ARG A 108 10.40 6.59 -4.50
CA ARG A 108 11.53 5.97 -3.78
C ARG A 108 11.25 5.78 -2.30
N ARG A 109 10.64 6.79 -1.64
CA ARG A 109 10.30 6.69 -0.22
C ARG A 109 9.15 5.71 0.03
N ILE A 110 8.17 5.65 -0.86
CA ILE A 110 7.07 4.67 -0.84
C ILE A 110 7.64 3.26 -0.95
N ALA A 111 8.52 3.00 -1.92
CA ALA A 111 9.14 1.69 -2.09
C ALA A 111 9.87 1.23 -0.81
N LYS A 112 10.60 2.15 -0.15
CA LYS A 112 11.25 1.87 1.13
C LYS A 112 10.24 1.59 2.25
N LEU A 113 9.14 2.36 2.33
CA LEU A 113 8.08 2.14 3.31
C LEU A 113 7.39 0.78 3.10
N VAL A 114 7.07 0.43 1.86
CA VAL A 114 6.50 -0.87 1.50
C VAL A 114 7.44 -2.00 1.92
N LEU A 115 8.74 -1.90 1.61
CA LEU A 115 9.73 -2.89 2.04
C LEU A 115 9.76 -3.05 3.57
N ASN A 116 9.72 -1.95 4.31
CA ASN A 116 9.69 -1.98 5.77
C ASN A 116 8.42 -2.66 6.30
N TRP A 117 7.25 -2.36 5.72
CA TRP A 117 5.99 -3.02 6.09
C TRP A 117 6.01 -4.51 5.79
N MET A 118 6.48 -4.91 4.61
CA MET A 118 6.60 -6.32 4.26
C MET A 118 7.58 -7.05 5.18
N THR A 119 8.67 -6.39 5.60
CA THR A 119 9.62 -6.93 6.58
C THR A 119 8.97 -7.08 7.95
N TRP A 120 8.24 -6.05 8.40
CA TRP A 120 7.53 -6.11 9.67
C TRP A 120 6.45 -7.19 9.71
N LEU A 121 5.67 -7.35 8.64
CA LEU A 121 4.65 -8.40 8.52
C LEU A 121 5.27 -9.79 8.63
N LYS A 122 6.41 -10.03 7.94
CA LYS A 122 7.18 -11.28 8.06
C LYS A 122 7.66 -11.54 9.48
N CYS A 123 8.00 -10.50 10.25
CA CYS A 123 8.42 -10.65 11.65
C CYS A 123 7.25 -10.89 12.61
N LYS A 124 6.02 -10.52 12.24
CA LYS A 124 4.83 -10.61 13.10
C LYS A 124 4.03 -11.88 12.90
N HIS A 125 4.17 -12.54 11.76
CA HIS A 125 3.43 -13.74 11.42
C HIS A 125 4.36 -14.95 11.37
N VAL A 126 3.91 -16.10 11.86
CA VAL A 126 4.68 -17.36 11.83
C VAL A 126 4.66 -18.00 10.43
N GLY A 127 3.66 -17.66 9.61
CA GLY A 127 3.52 -18.11 8.23
C GLY A 127 4.12 -17.16 7.19
N PRO A 128 3.95 -17.50 5.89
CA PRO A 128 4.33 -16.61 4.80
C PRO A 128 3.56 -15.28 4.88
N PRO A 129 4.12 -14.18 4.35
CA PRO A 129 3.40 -12.92 4.24
C PRO A 129 2.17 -13.08 3.34
N PRO A 130 1.16 -12.19 3.46
CA PRO A 130 0.00 -12.22 2.58
C PRO A 130 0.41 -12.19 1.10
N PRO A 131 -0.20 -13.04 0.24
CA PRO A 131 0.13 -13.10 -1.19
C PRO A 131 -0.22 -11.80 -1.92
N ALA A 132 -1.18 -11.05 -1.39
CA ALA A 132 -1.57 -9.75 -1.89
C ALA A 132 -1.97 -8.83 -0.73
N ILE A 133 -1.47 -7.59 -0.77
CA ILE A 133 -1.82 -6.53 0.18
C ILE A 133 -1.80 -5.19 -0.57
N ARG A 134 -2.75 -4.31 -0.28
CA ARG A 134 -2.71 -2.92 -0.72
C ARG A 134 -2.16 -2.06 0.40
N ILE A 135 -1.18 -1.22 0.09
CA ILE A 135 -0.59 -0.26 1.04
C ILE A 135 -0.83 1.14 0.52
N ASP A 136 -1.68 1.88 1.22
CA ASP A 136 -2.07 3.22 0.85
C ASP A 136 -1.11 4.20 1.52
N VAL A 137 -0.55 5.13 0.73
CA VAL A 137 0.44 6.09 1.20
C VAL A 137 0.00 7.49 0.81
N LEU A 138 -0.15 8.37 1.79
CA LEU A 138 -0.37 9.79 1.57
C LEU A 138 0.90 10.45 1.07
N VAL A 139 0.79 11.28 0.03
CA VAL A 139 1.90 12.00 -0.58
C VAL A 139 1.64 13.51 -0.56
N LYS A 140 2.66 14.28 -0.21
CA LYS A 140 2.62 15.75 -0.26
C LYS A 140 3.93 16.32 -0.80
N ARG A 141 3.85 17.27 -1.74
CA ARG A 141 5.03 18.08 -2.11
C ARG A 141 5.42 19.01 -0.96
N ILE A 142 6.69 19.00 -0.58
CA ILE A 142 7.23 19.85 0.50
C ILE A 142 8.28 20.86 0.01
N GLY A 143 8.59 20.84 -1.28
CA GLY A 143 9.49 21.77 -1.94
C GLY A 143 9.96 21.22 -3.29
N PRO A 144 10.76 22.00 -4.05
CA PRO A 144 11.29 21.57 -5.34
C PRO A 144 12.02 20.22 -5.25
N GLY A 145 11.59 19.24 -6.03
CA GLY A 145 12.16 17.90 -6.07
C GLY A 145 11.99 17.07 -4.81
N ARG A 146 11.13 17.50 -3.86
CA ARG A 146 10.97 16.85 -2.55
C ARG A 146 9.50 16.63 -2.21
N ALA A 147 9.23 15.43 -1.72
CA ALA A 147 7.93 15.00 -1.23
C ALA A 147 8.05 14.33 0.13
N ASP A 148 7.01 14.51 0.94
CA ASP A 148 6.77 13.74 2.15
C ASP A 148 5.74 12.64 1.93
N VAL A 149 5.92 11.52 2.61
CA VAL A 149 5.09 10.33 2.46
C VAL A 149 4.77 9.70 3.81
N HIS A 150 3.51 9.30 3.99
CA HIS A 150 3.01 8.72 5.24
C HIS A 150 2.11 7.52 4.95
N THR A 151 2.31 6.40 5.63
CA THR A 151 1.38 5.27 5.52
C THR A 151 -0.01 5.68 6.02
N LEU A 152 -1.04 5.32 5.25
CA LEU A 152 -2.44 5.57 5.57
C LEU A 152 -3.16 4.31 6.03
N GLU A 153 -3.10 3.27 5.20
CA GLU A 153 -3.86 2.03 5.37
C GLU A 153 -3.05 0.85 4.84
N LEU A 154 -3.18 -0.28 5.53
CA LEU A 154 -2.78 -1.60 5.05
C LEU A 154 -4.08 -2.40 4.88
N THR A 155 -4.38 -2.79 3.65
CA THR A 155 -5.60 -3.52 3.33
C THR A 155 -5.23 -4.91 2.84
N GLU A 156 -5.64 -5.93 3.59
CA GLU A 156 -5.52 -7.33 3.17
C GLU A 156 -6.55 -7.67 2.06
N LEU A 157 -6.69 -8.95 1.73
CA LEU A 157 -7.58 -9.44 0.69
C LEU A 157 -9.01 -8.85 0.78
N GLY A 158 -9.54 -8.43 -0.37
CA GLY A 158 -10.81 -7.70 -0.46
C GLY A 158 -10.65 -6.20 -0.70
N PHE A 159 -9.42 -5.69 -0.81
CA PHE A 159 -9.19 -4.31 -1.23
C PHE A 159 -9.77 -3.98 -2.61
N SER A 160 -10.24 -2.74 -2.78
CA SER A 160 -10.65 -2.24 -4.09
C SER A 160 -9.44 -2.14 -5.03
N MET A 161 -9.61 -2.69 -6.24
CA MET A 161 -8.61 -2.65 -7.32
C MET A 161 -8.87 -1.53 -8.31
N LEU A 162 -9.94 -0.75 -8.11
CA LEU A 162 -10.24 0.45 -8.88
C LEU A 162 -10.17 0.21 -10.41
N SER A 163 -9.46 1.08 -11.12
CA SER A 163 -9.20 1.00 -12.56
C SER A 163 -8.15 -0.05 -12.96
N TRP A 164 -7.57 -0.81 -12.01
CA TRP A 164 -6.60 -1.86 -12.34
C TRP A 164 -7.29 -3.10 -12.91
N ARG A 165 -7.51 -3.07 -14.22
CA ARG A 165 -8.25 -4.09 -14.99
C ARG A 165 -7.71 -5.51 -14.78
N ASP A 166 -6.39 -5.69 -14.77
CA ASP A 166 -5.76 -7.01 -14.60
C ASP A 166 -5.59 -7.41 -13.13
N GLY A 167 -5.85 -6.47 -12.20
CA GLY A 167 -5.70 -6.65 -10.76
C GLY A 167 -6.37 -7.92 -10.24
N PRO A 168 -7.67 -8.17 -10.54
CA PRO A 168 -8.35 -9.34 -10.01
C PRO A 168 -7.66 -10.64 -10.40
N SER A 169 -7.28 -10.80 -11.67
CA SER A 169 -6.58 -12.02 -12.10
C SER A 169 -5.25 -12.21 -11.40
N ILE A 170 -4.44 -11.16 -11.30
CA ILE A 170 -3.12 -11.22 -10.67
C ILE A 170 -3.25 -11.54 -9.17
N VAL A 171 -4.15 -10.83 -8.48
CA VAL A 171 -4.38 -10.99 -7.04
C VAL A 171 -4.94 -12.37 -6.71
N PHE A 172 -6.02 -12.79 -7.39
CA PHE A 172 -6.64 -14.08 -7.10
C PHE A 172 -5.78 -15.26 -7.52
N HIS A 173 -5.00 -15.15 -8.60
CA HIS A 173 -4.02 -16.17 -8.95
C HIS A 173 -2.95 -16.29 -7.87
N SER A 174 -2.40 -15.17 -7.39
CA SER A 174 -1.42 -15.17 -6.30
C SER A 174 -1.97 -15.76 -5.01
N LEU A 175 -3.23 -15.46 -4.70
CA LEU A 175 -3.93 -16.05 -3.56
C LEU A 175 -4.06 -17.57 -3.70
N LEU A 176 -4.59 -18.04 -4.84
CA LEU A 176 -4.75 -19.47 -5.10
C LEU A 176 -3.40 -20.19 -5.05
N ALA A 177 -2.35 -19.65 -5.66
CA ALA A 177 -1.00 -20.20 -5.60
C ALA A 177 -0.52 -20.38 -4.16
N SER A 178 -0.72 -19.36 -3.30
CA SER A 178 -0.32 -19.44 -1.90
C SER A 178 -1.03 -20.53 -1.08
N CYS A 179 -2.22 -20.95 -1.50
CA CYS A 179 -2.93 -22.08 -0.88
C CYS A 179 -2.29 -23.44 -1.21
N PHE A 180 -1.35 -23.49 -2.17
CA PHE A 180 -0.65 -24.70 -2.59
C PHE A 180 0.87 -24.59 -2.38
N ASP A 181 1.38 -23.57 -1.69
CA ASP A 181 2.83 -23.34 -1.55
C ASP A 181 3.55 -24.45 -0.76
N ASP A 182 2.84 -25.22 0.06
CA ASP A 182 3.37 -26.31 0.88
C ASP A 182 3.37 -27.68 0.18
N ILE A 183 2.45 -27.91 -0.75
CA ILE A 183 2.28 -29.21 -1.45
C ILE A 183 2.52 -29.15 -2.96
N GLY A 184 2.54 -27.94 -3.54
CA GLY A 184 2.46 -27.71 -4.98
C GLY A 184 1.10 -28.09 -5.57
N PRO A 185 0.69 -27.46 -6.69
CA PRO A 185 -0.52 -27.88 -7.38
C PRO A 185 -0.32 -29.28 -7.99
N ASN A 186 -1.30 -30.17 -7.82
CA ASN A 186 -1.34 -31.41 -8.59
C ASN A 186 -1.62 -31.13 -10.07
N ALA A 187 -1.47 -32.14 -10.94
CA ALA A 187 -1.62 -31.95 -12.39
C ALA A 187 -2.99 -31.36 -12.80
N LYS A 188 -4.07 -31.68 -12.06
CA LYS A 188 -5.40 -31.16 -12.31
C LYS A 188 -5.50 -29.69 -11.88
N GLU A 189 -4.96 -29.33 -10.72
CA GLU A 189 -4.89 -27.95 -10.23
C GLU A 189 -4.04 -27.06 -11.14
N GLN A 190 -2.89 -27.57 -11.60
CA GLN A 190 -2.04 -26.86 -12.55
C GLN A 190 -2.78 -26.57 -13.86
N SER A 191 -3.56 -27.53 -14.38
CA SER A 191 -4.41 -27.32 -15.56
C SER A 191 -5.44 -26.22 -15.31
N LEU A 192 -6.11 -26.24 -14.15
CA LEU A 192 -7.11 -25.24 -13.79
C LEU A 192 -6.50 -23.84 -13.66
N LEU A 193 -5.31 -23.71 -13.08
CA LEU A 193 -4.59 -22.43 -12.96
C LEU A 193 -4.26 -21.86 -14.34
N CYS A 194 -3.72 -22.68 -15.26
CA CYS A 194 -3.44 -22.28 -16.63
C CYS A 194 -4.71 -21.89 -17.40
N GLU A 195 -5.78 -22.68 -17.28
CA GLU A 195 -7.07 -22.41 -17.93
C GLU A 195 -7.78 -21.16 -17.39
N ALA A 196 -7.66 -20.90 -16.10
CA ALA A 196 -8.24 -19.72 -15.46
C ALA A 196 -7.57 -18.44 -15.96
N GLU A 197 -6.23 -18.45 -16.06
CA GLU A 197 -5.46 -17.34 -16.63
C GLU A 197 -5.89 -17.06 -18.08
N ASP A 198 -6.02 -18.11 -18.90
CA ASP A 198 -6.45 -17.98 -20.29
C ASP A 198 -7.90 -17.50 -20.44
N ARG A 199 -8.83 -18.02 -19.63
CA ARG A 199 -10.24 -17.59 -19.63
C ARG A 199 -10.37 -16.14 -19.22
N TYR A 200 -9.69 -15.74 -18.15
CA TYR A 200 -9.73 -14.36 -17.69
C TYR A 200 -9.13 -13.43 -18.75
N ARG A 201 -7.98 -13.78 -19.33
CA ARG A 201 -7.35 -13.01 -20.41
C ARG A 201 -8.29 -12.83 -21.60
N LYS A 202 -9.03 -13.89 -22.00
CA LYS A 202 -10.02 -13.82 -23.09
C LYS A 202 -11.24 -12.95 -22.75
N GLN A 203 -11.76 -13.04 -21.53
CA GLN A 203 -12.90 -12.21 -21.08
C GLN A 203 -12.51 -10.75 -20.89
N ALA A 204 -11.33 -10.50 -20.32
CA ALA A 204 -10.79 -9.17 -20.13
C ALA A 204 -10.47 -8.53 -21.47
N TYR A 205 -10.01 -9.27 -22.48
CA TYR A 205 -9.60 -8.71 -23.77
C TYR A 205 -10.28 -9.42 -24.97
N PRO A 206 -11.60 -9.25 -25.16
CA PRO A 206 -12.36 -10.04 -26.15
C PRO A 206 -11.93 -9.79 -27.60
N ASN A 207 -11.28 -8.65 -27.88
CA ASN A 207 -10.85 -8.26 -29.23
C ASN A 207 -9.34 -8.41 -29.47
N GLY A 208 -8.58 -9.01 -28.55
CA GLY A 208 -7.12 -9.18 -28.71
C GLY A 208 -6.28 -7.90 -28.72
N LEU A 209 -6.90 -6.72 -28.53
CA LEU A 209 -6.26 -5.40 -28.56
C LEU A 209 -5.51 -5.02 -27.25
N GLY A 210 -5.24 -6.00 -26.38
CA GLY A 210 -4.66 -5.80 -25.04
C GLY A 210 -3.14 -5.96 -24.94
N LYS A 211 -2.40 -6.07 -26.06
CA LYS A 211 -0.93 -5.94 -26.02
C LYS A 211 -0.52 -4.46 -25.95
N GLN A 212 -1.01 -3.72 -24.96
CA GLN A 212 -0.20 -2.58 -24.53
C GLN A 212 0.96 -3.19 -23.77
N ASP A 213 2.19 -2.85 -24.19
CA ASP A 213 3.42 -3.20 -23.49
C ASP A 213 3.15 -3.08 -21.99
N MET A 214 3.17 -4.21 -21.30
CA MET A 214 3.44 -4.24 -19.88
C MET A 214 4.80 -3.57 -19.78
N GLY A 215 4.82 -2.26 -19.52
CA GLY A 215 6.03 -1.46 -19.45
C GLY A 215 7.08 -2.22 -18.62
N PRO A 216 8.37 -2.08 -18.96
CA PRO A 216 9.41 -2.96 -18.45
C PRO A 216 9.20 -3.13 -16.95
N PRO A 217 9.18 -4.38 -16.43
CA PRO A 217 8.99 -4.61 -15.02
C PRO A 217 9.95 -3.67 -14.30
N PHE A 218 9.40 -2.77 -13.46
CA PHE A 218 10.19 -1.88 -12.64
C PHE A 218 11.38 -2.69 -12.16
N ALA A 219 12.58 -2.27 -12.60
CA ALA A 219 13.79 -3.07 -12.48
C ALA A 219 13.79 -3.68 -11.08
N ARG A 220 13.80 -5.02 -11.00
CA ARG A 220 14.03 -5.73 -9.74
C ARG A 220 15.21 -5.03 -9.10
N ALA A 221 14.96 -4.19 -8.11
CA ALA A 221 16.00 -3.75 -7.21
C ALA A 221 16.43 -5.08 -6.59
N ALA A 222 17.56 -5.60 -7.06
CA ALA A 222 18.14 -6.80 -6.51
C ALA A 222 18.25 -6.54 -5.01
N ILE A 223 17.36 -7.14 -4.23
CA ILE A 223 17.56 -7.29 -2.80
C ILE A 223 18.72 -8.26 -2.73
N GLY A 224 19.92 -7.71 -2.80
CA GLY A 224 21.16 -8.44 -2.67
C GLY A 224 21.08 -9.18 -1.35
N ASN A 225 21.04 -10.51 -1.44
CA ASN A 225 21.23 -11.40 -0.34
C ASN A 225 22.69 -11.21 0.13
N THR A 226 22.94 -10.15 0.88
CA THR A 226 24.23 -9.93 1.53
C THR A 226 24.23 -10.81 2.77
N GLY A 227 24.77 -12.01 2.59
CA GLY A 227 25.06 -12.91 3.69
C GLY A 227 25.88 -12.19 4.75
N TYR A 228 25.28 -11.99 5.91
CA TYR A 228 26.00 -11.65 7.13
C TYR A 228 26.79 -12.89 7.56
N ASN A 229 28.03 -13.01 7.07
CA ASN A 229 29.05 -13.83 7.71
C ASN A 229 29.66 -12.99 8.83
N ALA A 230 29.16 -13.17 10.05
CA ALA A 230 29.80 -12.68 11.25
C ALA A 230 30.93 -13.65 11.64
N SER A 231 32.14 -13.40 11.14
CA SER A 231 33.36 -13.92 11.75
C SER A 231 33.76 -12.98 12.88
N SER A 232 33.54 -13.41 14.12
CA SER A 232 34.12 -12.78 15.31
C SER A 232 35.63 -13.06 15.32
N SER A 233 36.43 -12.00 15.22
CA SER A 233 37.83 -12.02 15.60
C SER A 233 37.96 -11.26 16.91
N ASP A 234 38.25 -12.01 17.97
CA ASP A 234 38.63 -11.48 19.27
C ASP A 234 39.95 -10.70 19.14
N GLY A 235 39.92 -9.43 19.51
CA GLY A 235 41.10 -8.59 19.70
C GLY A 235 41.11 -8.12 21.14
N GLU A 236 41.94 -8.75 21.97
CA GLU A 236 42.19 -8.37 23.36
C GLU A 236 42.88 -7.00 23.43
N GLU A 237 42.31 -6.12 24.27
CA GLU A 237 42.82 -4.79 24.58
C GLU A 237 44.06 -4.87 25.49
N SER A 238 45.09 -4.12 25.10
CA SER A 238 46.31 -3.89 25.87
C SER A 238 46.07 -2.93 27.04
N SER A 239 46.45 -3.38 28.24
CA SER A 239 46.50 -2.60 29.48
C SER A 239 47.62 -1.54 29.47
N THR A 240 47.30 -0.29 29.82
CA THR A 240 48.29 0.65 30.36
C THR A 240 47.72 1.34 31.60
N GLY A 241 47.98 0.76 32.77
CA GLY A 241 47.91 1.45 34.05
C GLY A 241 49.27 2.09 34.33
N GLY A 242 49.34 3.41 34.28
CA GLY A 242 50.48 4.21 34.72
C GLY A 242 50.08 5.03 35.93
N GLY A 243 50.63 4.67 37.10
CA GLY A 243 50.56 5.45 38.32
C GLY A 243 51.85 5.20 39.11
N ASP A 244 52.64 6.25 39.27
CA ASP A 244 53.44 6.60 40.46
C ASP A 244 54.56 7.59 40.09
N THR A 245 54.41 8.85 40.51
CA THR A 245 55.32 9.61 41.39
C THR A 245 54.89 11.08 41.49
#